data_AF-A0A5C1QAZ0-F1
#
_entry.id   AF-A0A5C1QAZ0-F1
#
_cell.length_a   1.000
_cell.length_b   1.000
_cell.length_c   1.000
_cell.angle_alpha   90.00
_cell.angle_beta   90.00
_cell.angle_gamma   90.00
#
_symmetry.space_group_name_H-M   'P 1'
#
loop_
_entity.id
_entity.type
_entity.pdbx_description
1 polymer ?
#
loop_
_entity_poly.entity_id
_entity_poly.type
_entity_poly.pdbx_seq_one_letter_code
_entity_poly.pdbx_strand_id
1 'polypeptide(L)'
;MEYLYLKPDNNEHLEIIGSNSTKNSSSFLNRVNKTDRVIYVKKISSVVTILIENLELFIDNLDLILSTPEYYQIPIEHSFAGAAYIRNLGRVNLFLGDLLTLWTNDKWTTDCECCSGKIYVISVGGSPLSGRGSATGYCSSCSRVVLNITSFSNYYSSAVNTLPKMNKDDFVIASSLETLVKNLKNNRFDK
;
A
#
# COMPACT_ATOMS: atom_id res chain seq x y z
N MET A 1 13.34 -0.84 -10.08
CA MET A 1 12.25 -1.52 -9.35
C MET A 1 12.62 -2.99 -9.26
N GLU A 2 13.04 -3.48 -8.09
CA GLU A 2 13.61 -4.83 -7.94
C GLU A 2 12.51 -5.86 -7.60
N TYR A 3 12.34 -6.84 -8.48
CA TYR A 3 11.44 -7.99 -8.29
C TYR A 3 12.28 -9.20 -7.91
N LEU A 4 11.92 -9.90 -6.84
CA LEU A 4 12.43 -11.22 -6.52
C LEU A 4 11.47 -12.27 -7.07
N TYR A 5 12.03 -13.28 -7.72
CA TYR A 5 11.30 -14.44 -8.21
C TYR A 5 11.52 -15.55 -7.21
N LEU A 6 10.45 -16.07 -6.60
CA LEU A 6 10.53 -17.19 -5.67
C LEU A 6 9.89 -18.43 -6.25
N LYS A 7 10.50 -19.59 -6.00
CA LYS A 7 9.95 -20.92 -6.29
C LYS A 7 9.86 -21.72 -4.98
N PRO A 8 8.76 -22.43 -4.71
CA PRO A 8 8.74 -23.41 -3.63
C PRO A 8 9.66 -24.56 -3.98
N ASP A 9 10.59 -24.88 -3.08
CA ASP A 9 11.40 -26.08 -3.17
C ASP A 9 10.58 -27.33 -2.78
N ASN A 10 11.22 -28.50 -2.80
CA ASN A 10 10.56 -29.78 -2.50
C ASN A 10 10.03 -29.88 -1.05
N ASN A 11 10.35 -28.91 -0.19
CA ASN A 11 9.93 -28.81 1.20
C ASN A 11 9.04 -27.56 1.44
N GLU A 12 8.51 -26.95 0.37
CA GLU A 12 7.72 -25.71 0.40
C GLU A 12 8.47 -24.46 0.93
N HIS A 13 9.79 -24.50 1.11
CA HIS A 13 10.58 -23.31 1.37
C HIS A 13 10.71 -22.47 0.10
N LEU A 14 10.67 -21.14 0.25
CA LEU A 14 10.75 -20.22 -0.87
C LEU A 14 12.22 -19.91 -1.20
N GLU A 15 12.69 -20.37 -2.36
CA GLU A 15 14.02 -20.07 -2.87
C GLU A 15 14.00 -18.89 -3.85
N ILE A 16 14.94 -17.96 -3.71
CA ILE A 16 15.12 -16.86 -4.68
C ILE A 16 15.76 -17.41 -5.95
N ILE A 17 14.97 -17.50 -7.01
CA ILE A 17 15.41 -17.97 -8.34
C ILE A 17 15.82 -16.82 -9.27
N GLY A 18 15.69 -15.56 -8.84
CA GLY A 18 16.24 -14.42 -9.56
C GLY A 18 15.83 -13.06 -8.99
N SER A 19 16.48 -11.99 -9.48
CA SER A 19 16.02 -10.62 -9.29
C SER A 19 16.05 -9.81 -10.61
N ASN A 20 15.15 -8.85 -10.79
CA ASN A 20 15.16 -7.96 -11.96
C ASN A 20 14.75 -6.54 -11.59
N SER A 21 15.48 -5.53 -12.08
CA SER A 21 15.26 -4.11 -11.82
C SER A 21 14.25 -3.44 -12.78
N THR A 22 13.81 -4.15 -13.84
CA THR A 22 12.97 -3.63 -14.93
C THR A 22 11.68 -4.44 -15.13
N LYS A 23 10.62 -3.79 -15.63
CA LYS A 23 9.30 -4.39 -15.95
C LYS A 23 9.35 -5.46 -17.07
N ASN A 24 10.49 -5.72 -17.69
CA ASN A 24 10.65 -6.77 -18.70
C ASN A 24 10.79 -8.14 -18.02
N SER A 25 9.69 -8.59 -17.41
CA SER A 25 9.55 -9.93 -16.84
C SER A 25 9.41 -11.01 -17.91
N SER A 26 9.10 -10.65 -19.17
CA SER A 26 8.81 -11.59 -20.26
C SER A 26 9.97 -12.50 -20.63
N SER A 27 11.22 -12.01 -20.64
CA SER A 27 12.39 -12.81 -20.99
C SER A 27 12.82 -13.79 -19.88
N PHE A 28 12.61 -13.44 -18.61
CA PHE A 28 12.87 -14.32 -17.47
C PHE A 28 11.75 -15.36 -17.31
N LEU A 29 10.49 -14.95 -17.47
CA LEU A 29 9.33 -15.86 -17.40
C LEU A 29 9.33 -16.94 -18.48
N ASN A 30 9.91 -16.66 -19.65
CA ASN A 30 10.11 -17.67 -20.70
C ASN A 30 11.13 -18.76 -20.31
N ARG A 31 11.94 -18.56 -19.25
CA ARG A 31 12.89 -19.55 -18.72
C ARG A 31 12.36 -20.33 -17.52
N VAL A 32 11.25 -19.89 -16.92
CA VAL A 32 10.63 -20.58 -15.78
C VAL A 32 9.58 -21.55 -16.31
N ASN A 33 9.62 -22.81 -15.88
CA ASN A 33 8.69 -23.83 -16.36
C ASN A 33 7.24 -23.42 -16.08
N LYS A 34 6.37 -23.63 -17.07
CA LYS A 34 4.96 -23.20 -17.09
C LYS A 34 4.11 -23.76 -15.92
N THR A 35 4.62 -24.75 -15.21
CA THR A 35 4.01 -25.42 -14.06
C THR A 35 4.48 -24.88 -12.70
N ASP A 36 5.53 -24.06 -12.66
CA ASP A 36 6.05 -23.51 -11.41
C ASP A 36 5.18 -22.32 -10.95
N ARG A 37 4.68 -22.38 -9.72
CA ARG A 37 4.05 -21.22 -9.05
C ARG A 37 5.14 -20.20 -8.73
N VAL A 38 5.38 -19.26 -9.64
CA VAL A 38 6.29 -18.14 -9.39
C VAL A 38 5.59 -17.14 -8.47
N ILE A 39 6.12 -16.96 -7.27
CA ILE A 39 5.68 -15.90 -6.37
C ILE A 39 6.55 -14.67 -6.66
N TYR A 40 5.90 -13.57 -7.04
CA TYR A 40 6.56 -12.29 -7.22
C TYR A 40 6.67 -11.61 -5.85
N VAL A 41 7.89 -11.47 -5.34
CA VAL A 41 8.13 -10.66 -4.14
C VAL A 41 8.76 -9.35 -4.57
N LYS A 42 7.94 -8.31 -4.62
CA LYS A 42 8.44 -6.94 -4.81
C LYS A 42 9.24 -6.55 -3.57
N LYS A 43 10.48 -6.09 -3.74
CA LYS A 43 11.22 -5.46 -2.64
C LYS A 43 10.40 -4.29 -2.13
N ILE A 44 9.95 -4.39 -0.89
CA ILE A 44 9.16 -3.35 -0.24
C ILE A 44 10.05 -2.11 -0.11
N SER A 45 9.51 -0.96 -0.49
CA SER A 45 10.20 0.32 -0.31
C SER A 45 10.46 0.57 1.17
N SER A 46 11.60 1.18 1.53
CA SER A 46 11.91 1.52 2.92
C SER A 46 10.78 2.32 3.57
N VAL A 47 10.12 3.20 2.83
CA VAL A 47 8.97 4.01 3.30
C VAL A 47 7.79 3.12 3.69
N VAL A 48 7.46 2.13 2.87
CA VAL A 48 6.36 1.21 3.13
C VAL A 48 6.70 0.27 4.29
N THR A 49 7.95 -0.16 4.42
CA THR A 49 8.41 -0.93 5.57
C THR A 49 8.21 -0.14 6.87
N ILE A 50 8.67 1.12 6.91
CA ILE A 50 8.47 2.01 8.06
C ILE A 50 6.98 2.19 8.36
N LEU A 51 6.15 2.33 7.32
CA LEU A 51 4.70 2.47 7.47
C LEU A 51 4.09 1.27 8.21
N ILE A 52 4.42 0.05 7.77
CA ILE A 52 3.86 -1.19 8.32
C ILE A 52 4.40 -1.45 9.73
N GLU A 53 5.71 -1.31 9.92
CA GLU A 53 6.36 -1.59 11.22
C GLU A 53 5.93 -0.63 12.33
N ASN A 54 5.41 0.55 11.98
CA ASN A 54 4.96 1.55 12.94
C ASN A 54 3.45 1.82 12.82
N LEU A 55 2.69 0.88 12.23
CA LEU A 55 1.27 1.09 11.96
C LEU A 55 0.45 1.34 13.23
N GLU A 56 0.69 0.56 14.28
CA GLU A 56 0.03 0.77 15.59
C GLU A 56 0.34 2.17 16.14
N LEU A 57 1.60 2.59 16.08
CA LEU A 57 2.00 3.94 16.52
C LEU A 57 1.27 5.05 15.76
N PHE A 58 1.03 4.88 14.45
CA PHE A 58 0.26 5.87 13.69
C PHE A 58 -1.23 5.85 14.04
N ILE A 59 -1.81 4.66 14.26
CA ILE A 59 -3.21 4.52 14.68
C ILE A 59 -3.42 5.14 16.07
N ASP A 60 -2.50 4.92 17.01
CA ASP A 60 -2.54 5.48 18.35
C ASP A 60 -2.40 7.01 18.37
N ASN A 61 -1.85 7.60 17.31
CA ASN A 61 -1.67 9.04 17.14
C ASN A 61 -2.52 9.62 16.00
N LEU A 62 -3.64 8.95 15.66
CA LEU A 62 -4.47 9.29 14.51
C LEU A 62 -4.91 10.77 14.54
N ASP A 63 -5.44 11.25 15.66
CA ASP A 63 -5.96 12.61 15.78
C ASP A 63 -4.88 13.67 15.50
N LEU A 64 -3.66 13.44 15.99
CA LEU A 64 -2.51 14.33 15.76
C LEU A 64 -2.12 14.34 14.27
N ILE A 65 -2.03 13.17 13.65
CA ILE A 65 -1.65 13.03 12.23
C ILE A 65 -2.72 13.66 11.33
N LEU A 66 -4.00 13.47 11.65
CA LEU A 66 -5.11 14.02 10.85
C LEU A 66 -5.26 15.53 11.02
N SER A 67 -4.91 16.09 12.17
CA SER A 67 -5.01 17.54 12.44
C SER A 67 -3.78 18.34 12.04
N THR A 68 -2.63 17.68 11.76
CA THR A 68 -1.36 18.32 11.41
C THR A 68 -1.06 18.16 9.91
N PRO A 69 -1.20 19.20 9.07
CA PRO A 69 -1.01 19.10 7.61
C PRO A 69 0.32 18.47 7.18
N GLU A 70 1.41 18.76 7.87
CA GLU A 70 2.76 18.24 7.61
C GLU A 70 2.88 16.73 7.83
N TYR A 71 2.01 16.16 8.68
CA TYR A 71 1.93 14.73 8.98
C TYR A 71 0.87 14.06 8.09
N TYR A 72 -0.24 14.74 7.85
CA TYR A 72 -1.28 14.28 6.94
C TYR A 72 -0.71 14.04 5.53
N GLN A 73 0.00 15.04 4.99
CA GLN A 73 0.45 15.08 3.58
C GLN A 73 1.76 14.32 3.32
N ILE A 74 2.21 13.44 4.24
CA ILE A 74 3.39 12.61 3.99
C ILE A 74 3.09 11.65 2.83
N PRO A 75 3.85 11.71 1.72
CA PRO A 75 3.60 10.88 0.55
C PRO A 75 3.99 9.42 0.82
N ILE A 76 3.07 8.50 0.57
CA ILE A 76 3.34 7.07 0.67
C ILE A 76 3.56 6.49 -0.73
N GLU A 77 4.74 5.91 -0.95
CA GLU A 77 5.13 5.41 -2.27
C GLU A 77 4.13 4.35 -2.77
N HIS A 78 3.74 4.48 -4.04
CA HIS A 78 2.79 3.61 -4.72
C HIS A 78 1.37 3.59 -4.14
N SER A 79 1.04 4.48 -3.21
CA SER A 79 -0.34 4.60 -2.72
C SER A 79 -1.17 5.46 -3.66
N PHE A 80 -2.33 4.95 -4.08
CA PHE A 80 -3.25 5.68 -4.96
C PHE A 80 -4.64 5.06 -4.99
N ALA A 81 -5.65 5.87 -5.29
CA ALA A 81 -6.96 5.41 -5.74
C ALA A 81 -7.19 5.89 -7.18
N GLY A 82 -7.46 4.98 -8.11
CA GLY A 82 -7.57 5.32 -9.52
C GLY A 82 -8.64 4.54 -10.27
N ALA A 83 -9.26 5.21 -11.23
CA ALA A 83 -10.28 4.64 -12.11
C ALA A 83 -10.00 5.02 -13.56
N ALA A 84 -9.99 4.04 -14.45
CA ALA A 84 -9.84 4.25 -15.88
C ALA A 84 -10.97 5.14 -16.42
N TYR A 85 -10.66 5.91 -17.46
CA TYR A 85 -11.60 6.78 -18.19
C TYR A 85 -12.15 7.98 -17.40
N ILE A 86 -11.77 8.18 -16.14
CA ILE A 86 -12.12 9.39 -15.40
C ILE A 86 -11.01 10.43 -15.59
N ARG A 87 -11.22 11.41 -16.48
CA ARG A 87 -10.30 12.53 -16.69
C ARG A 87 -10.15 13.36 -15.41
N ASN A 88 -8.94 13.85 -15.12
CA ASN A 88 -8.57 14.65 -13.93
C ASN A 88 -8.74 13.97 -12.55
N LEU A 89 -9.35 12.78 -12.46
CA LEU A 89 -9.51 11.99 -11.22
C LEU A 89 -9.01 10.53 -11.38
N GLY A 90 -8.45 10.19 -12.54
CA GLY A 90 -8.15 8.80 -12.92
C GLY A 90 -7.06 8.14 -12.07
N ARG A 91 -6.30 8.94 -11.31
CA ARG A 91 -5.39 8.47 -10.27
C ARG A 91 -5.13 9.59 -9.27
N VAL A 92 -5.59 9.39 -8.03
CA VAL A 92 -5.32 10.27 -6.90
C VAL A 92 -4.25 9.59 -6.05
N ASN A 93 -3.10 10.24 -5.87
CA ASN A 93 -2.10 9.78 -4.90
C ASN A 93 -2.68 9.94 -3.50
N LEU A 94 -2.43 8.94 -2.66
CA LEU A 94 -2.85 8.95 -1.27
C LEU A 94 -1.67 9.40 -0.40
N PHE A 95 -1.99 10.17 0.63
CA PHE A 95 -1.03 10.52 1.68
C PHE A 95 -1.25 9.63 2.91
N LEU A 96 -0.36 9.76 3.90
CA LEU A 96 -0.49 9.04 5.17
C LEU A 96 -1.88 9.24 5.79
N GLY A 97 -2.34 10.49 5.88
CA GLY A 97 -3.66 10.80 6.45
C GLY A 97 -4.81 10.17 5.68
N ASP A 98 -4.73 10.12 4.35
CA ASP A 98 -5.73 9.46 3.50
C ASP A 98 -5.80 7.96 3.83
N LEU A 99 -4.65 7.28 3.90
CA LEU A 99 -4.58 5.85 4.20
C LEU A 99 -5.10 5.52 5.60
N LEU A 100 -4.67 6.27 6.62
CA LEU A 100 -5.12 6.06 7.99
C LEU A 100 -6.64 6.23 8.11
N THR A 101 -7.20 7.27 7.47
CA THR A 101 -8.65 7.50 7.42
C THR A 101 -9.39 6.34 6.76
N LEU A 102 -8.85 5.77 5.70
CA LEU A 102 -9.47 4.65 5.00
C LEU A 102 -9.39 3.34 5.78
N TRP A 103 -8.29 3.12 6.52
CA TRP A 103 -8.07 1.92 7.33
C TRP A 103 -8.90 1.90 8.60
N THR A 104 -9.04 3.03 9.29
CA THR A 104 -9.81 3.11 10.56
C THR A 104 -11.31 3.03 10.34
N ASN A 105 -11.79 3.28 9.12
CA ASN A 105 -13.18 3.07 8.72
C ASN A 105 -13.47 1.62 8.25
N ASP A 106 -12.55 0.67 8.45
CA ASP A 106 -12.60 -0.76 8.09
C ASP A 106 -12.92 -1.08 6.61
N LYS A 107 -12.99 -0.07 5.73
CA LYS A 107 -13.32 -0.27 4.31
C LYS A 107 -12.11 -0.60 3.45
N TRP A 108 -10.90 -0.36 3.95
CA TRP A 108 -9.64 -0.60 3.25
C TRP A 108 -8.78 -1.67 3.93
N THR A 109 -9.45 -2.62 4.58
CA THR A 109 -8.81 -3.77 5.23
C THR A 109 -9.46 -5.08 4.82
N THR A 110 -8.71 -6.18 4.85
CA THR A 110 -9.21 -7.55 4.63
C THR A 110 -8.34 -8.54 5.40
N ASP A 111 -8.78 -9.79 5.57
CA ASP A 111 -7.98 -10.80 6.26
C ASP A 111 -6.92 -11.42 5.35
N CYS A 112 -5.76 -11.74 5.93
CA CYS A 112 -4.68 -12.44 5.26
C CYS A 112 -4.91 -13.95 5.28
N GLU A 113 -5.08 -14.55 4.10
CA GLU A 113 -5.23 -16.01 3.97
C GLU A 113 -4.04 -16.81 4.51
N CYS A 114 -2.85 -16.21 4.59
CA CYS A 114 -1.63 -16.90 5.03
C CYS A 114 -1.51 -16.99 6.56
N CYS A 115 -1.98 -16.00 7.31
CA CYS A 115 -1.70 -15.89 8.74
C CYS A 115 -2.85 -15.35 9.58
N SER A 116 -4.02 -15.15 8.99
CA SER A 116 -5.20 -14.53 9.60
C SER A 116 -4.99 -13.12 10.14
N GLY A 117 -3.84 -12.49 9.86
CA GLY A 117 -3.56 -11.09 10.18
C GLY A 117 -4.33 -10.13 9.27
N LYS A 118 -4.39 -8.85 9.66
CA LYS A 118 -5.08 -7.82 8.87
C LYS A 118 -4.20 -7.35 7.70
N ILE A 119 -4.78 -7.24 6.52
CA ILE A 119 -4.20 -6.63 5.33
C ILE A 119 -4.71 -5.20 5.24
N TYR A 120 -3.79 -4.26 5.07
CA TYR A 120 -4.05 -2.84 4.88
C TYR A 120 -3.85 -2.48 3.41
N VAL A 121 -4.93 -2.12 2.71
CA VAL A 121 -4.91 -1.76 1.29
C VAL A 121 -4.24 -0.40 1.14
N ILE A 122 -3.25 -0.28 0.24
CA ILE A 122 -2.57 0.99 -0.04
C ILE A 122 -2.89 1.55 -1.41
N SER A 123 -3.37 0.72 -2.33
CA SER A 123 -3.73 1.18 -3.66
C SER A 123 -4.87 0.39 -4.27
N VAL A 124 -5.67 1.06 -5.08
CA VAL A 124 -6.74 0.45 -5.88
C VAL A 124 -6.77 1.07 -7.27
N GLY A 125 -6.88 0.22 -8.28
CA GLY A 125 -6.95 0.62 -9.68
C GLY A 125 -7.89 -0.28 -10.48
N GLY A 126 -8.70 0.31 -11.35
CA GLY A 126 -9.65 -0.48 -12.14
C GLY A 126 -10.45 0.34 -13.15
N SER A 127 -11.38 -0.33 -13.82
CA SER A 127 -12.33 0.23 -14.76
C SER A 127 -13.72 0.21 -14.13
N PRO A 128 -14.33 1.39 -13.88
CA PRO A 128 -15.72 1.47 -13.44
C PRO A 128 -16.69 0.82 -14.43
N LEU A 129 -16.41 0.91 -15.74
CA LEU A 129 -17.30 0.44 -16.80
C LEU A 129 -17.44 -1.09 -16.83
N SER A 130 -16.38 -1.82 -16.45
CA SER A 130 -16.40 -3.28 -16.43
C SER A 130 -16.39 -3.87 -15.02
N GLY A 131 -16.28 -3.03 -13.98
CA GLY A 131 -16.05 -3.46 -12.60
C GLY A 131 -14.69 -4.15 -12.38
N ARG A 132 -13.88 -4.33 -13.42
CA ARG A 132 -12.58 -5.00 -13.33
C ARG A 132 -11.58 -4.09 -12.67
N GLY A 133 -10.88 -4.59 -11.67
CA GLY A 133 -9.79 -3.89 -11.03
C GLY A 133 -9.20 -4.73 -9.92
N SER A 134 -8.16 -4.19 -9.32
CA SER A 134 -7.43 -4.84 -8.24
C SER A 134 -6.94 -3.81 -7.25
N ALA A 135 -6.83 -4.25 -6.01
CA ALA A 135 -6.12 -3.55 -4.97
C ALA A 135 -4.79 -4.26 -4.64
N THR A 136 -3.88 -3.49 -4.04
CA THR A 136 -2.65 -3.98 -3.43
C THR A 136 -2.64 -3.53 -1.97
N GLY A 137 -2.24 -4.42 -1.08
CA GLY A 137 -2.10 -4.15 0.35
C GLY A 137 -0.95 -4.90 0.99
N TYR A 138 -0.78 -4.69 2.29
CA TYR A 138 0.24 -5.36 3.08
C TYR A 138 -0.37 -5.99 4.32
N CYS A 139 0.04 -7.20 4.64
CA CYS A 139 -0.31 -7.81 5.92
C CYS A 139 0.56 -7.23 7.04
N SER A 140 -0.05 -6.76 8.13
CA SER A 140 0.68 -6.25 9.29
C SER A 140 1.39 -7.35 10.08
N SER A 141 0.89 -8.59 10.03
CA SER A 141 1.43 -9.69 10.83
C SER A 141 2.59 -10.43 10.17
N CYS A 142 2.50 -10.70 8.86
CA CYS A 142 3.54 -11.44 8.14
C CYS A 142 4.35 -10.58 7.15
N SER A 143 4.07 -9.26 7.10
CA SER A 143 4.76 -8.27 6.26
C SER A 143 4.74 -8.58 4.76
N ARG A 144 3.87 -9.49 4.31
CA ARG A 144 3.74 -9.86 2.90
C ARG A 144 2.93 -8.82 2.13
N VAL A 145 3.38 -8.55 0.91
CA VAL A 145 2.61 -7.80 -0.09
C VAL A 145 1.54 -8.70 -0.67
N VAL A 146 0.29 -8.24 -0.69
CA VAL A 146 -0.84 -8.95 -1.28
C VAL A 146 -1.30 -8.19 -2.51
N LEU A 147 -1.24 -8.86 -3.65
CA LEU A 147 -1.61 -8.34 -4.97
C LEU A 147 -2.98 -8.89 -5.39
N ASN A 148 -3.62 -8.24 -6.36
CA ASN A 148 -4.87 -8.70 -6.97
C ASN A 148 -6.03 -8.87 -5.97
N ILE A 149 -6.05 -8.07 -4.90
CA ILE A 149 -7.18 -8.04 -3.98
C ILE A 149 -8.41 -7.59 -4.77
N THR A 150 -9.43 -8.44 -4.82
CA THR A 150 -10.68 -8.18 -5.54
C THR A 150 -11.52 -7.14 -4.78
N SER A 151 -12.63 -6.69 -5.36
CA SER A 151 -13.49 -5.62 -4.79
C SER A 151 -13.04 -4.18 -5.11
N PHE A 152 -12.51 -3.95 -6.32
CA PHE A 152 -12.20 -2.61 -6.83
C PHE A 152 -13.29 -1.57 -6.54
N SER A 153 -14.55 -1.87 -6.90
CA SER A 153 -15.66 -0.92 -6.72
C SER A 153 -15.86 -0.52 -5.27
N ASN A 154 -15.72 -1.45 -4.32
CA ASN A 154 -15.90 -1.16 -2.89
C ASN A 154 -14.79 -0.23 -2.38
N TYR A 155 -13.52 -0.55 -2.68
CA TYR A 155 -12.39 0.29 -2.27
C TYR A 155 -12.44 1.66 -2.94
N TYR A 156 -12.69 1.70 -4.25
CA TYR A 156 -12.73 2.94 -5.02
C TYR A 156 -13.87 3.85 -4.55
N SER A 157 -15.10 3.34 -4.43
CA SER A 157 -16.23 4.12 -3.91
C SER A 157 -16.00 4.57 -2.48
N SER A 158 -15.36 3.75 -1.63
CA SER A 158 -14.98 4.17 -0.29
C SER A 158 -14.01 5.35 -0.33
N ALA A 159 -12.96 5.31 -1.17
CA ALA A 159 -12.02 6.43 -1.27
C ALA A 159 -12.71 7.71 -1.75
N VAL A 160 -13.57 7.62 -2.77
CA VAL A 160 -14.29 8.79 -3.31
C VAL A 160 -15.26 9.41 -2.28
N ASN A 161 -15.89 8.58 -1.43
CA ASN A 161 -16.88 9.04 -0.48
C ASN A 161 -16.31 9.47 0.87
N THR A 162 -15.16 8.91 1.28
CA THR A 162 -14.56 9.15 2.60
C THR A 162 -13.52 10.27 2.56
N LEU A 163 -12.69 10.34 1.51
CA LEU A 163 -11.57 11.27 1.50
C LEU A 163 -12.07 12.71 1.34
N PRO A 164 -11.47 13.67 2.06
CA PRO A 164 -11.84 15.07 1.90
C PRO A 164 -11.58 15.48 0.45
N LYS A 165 -12.49 16.30 -0.10
CA LYS A 165 -12.30 16.99 -1.37
C LYS A 165 -11.30 18.14 -1.19
N MET A 166 -10.09 17.83 -0.69
CA MET A 166 -9.06 18.82 -0.47
C MET A 166 -8.56 19.34 -1.81
N ASN A 167 -8.31 20.66 -1.83
CA ASN A 167 -7.55 21.27 -2.90
C ASN A 167 -6.09 20.84 -2.68
N LYS A 168 -5.62 19.85 -3.43
CA LYS A 168 -4.26 19.28 -3.26
C LYS A 168 -3.13 20.24 -3.68
N ASP A 169 -3.49 21.46 -4.06
CA ASP A 169 -2.59 22.55 -4.44
C ASP A 169 -2.01 23.30 -3.22
N ASP A 170 -2.58 23.11 -2.02
CA ASP A 170 -2.01 23.62 -0.75
C ASP A 170 -0.89 22.69 -0.24
N PHE A 171 0.13 22.50 -1.07
CA PHE A 171 1.26 21.62 -0.76
C PHE A 171 2.09 22.22 0.37
N VAL A 172 2.02 21.58 1.55
CA VAL A 172 2.90 21.89 2.67
C VAL A 172 4.18 21.08 2.51
N ILE A 173 5.32 21.59 2.99
CA ILE A 173 6.57 20.83 3.07
C ILE A 173 6.34 19.68 4.05
N ALA A 174 5.97 18.51 3.53
CA ALA A 174 5.68 17.33 4.33
C ALA A 174 6.95 16.81 5.03
N SER A 175 6.79 16.39 6.28
CA SER A 175 7.85 15.70 7.01
C SER A 175 8.12 14.32 6.39
N SER A 176 9.30 13.73 6.62
CA SER A 176 9.53 12.33 6.23
C SER A 176 8.84 11.39 7.21
N LEU A 177 8.48 10.18 6.77
CA LEU A 177 7.87 9.19 7.64
C LEU A 177 8.81 8.79 8.80
N GLU A 178 10.12 8.73 8.56
CA GLU A 178 11.16 8.51 9.56
C GLU A 178 11.15 9.62 10.63
N THR A 179 11.01 10.87 10.17
CA THR A 179 10.99 12.05 11.04
C THR A 179 9.75 12.01 11.93
N LEU A 180 8.58 11.70 11.35
CA LEU A 180 7.35 11.53 12.11
C LEU A 180 7.50 10.41 13.15
N VAL A 181 7.96 9.22 12.77
CA VAL A 181 8.18 8.10 13.70
C VAL A 181 9.10 8.51 14.85
N LYS A 182 10.19 9.23 14.54
CA LYS A 182 11.10 9.74 15.57
C LYS A 182 10.40 10.73 16.51
N ASN A 183 9.55 11.62 16.00
CA ASN A 183 8.82 12.58 16.83
C ASN A 183 7.80 11.90 17.74
N LEU A 184 7.01 10.95 17.18
CA LEU A 184 6.01 10.19 17.92
C LEU A 184 6.66 9.34 19.04
N LYS A 185 7.77 8.65 18.75
CA LYS A 185 8.47 7.84 19.77
C LYS A 185 9.12 8.67 20.89
N ASN A 186 9.51 9.90 20.59
CA ASN A 186 10.18 10.77 21.57
C ASN A 186 9.21 11.60 22.42
N ASN A 187 7.89 11.50 22.23
CA ASN A 187 6.85 12.20 23.02
C ASN A 187 7.23 13.65 23.38
N ARG A 188 7.70 14.42 22.40
CA ARG A 188 7.91 15.88 22.53
C ARG A 188 6.67 16.67 22.09
N PHE A 189 5.49 16.16 22.42
CA PHE A 189 4.28 16.96 22.38
C PHE A 189 4.01 17.33 23.83
N ASP A 190 4.55 18.48 24.23
CA ASP A 190 4.33 19.06 25.55
C ASP A 190 2.82 19.08 25.81
N LYS A 191 2.40 18.40 26.89
CA LYS A 191 1.05 18.52 27.46
C LYS A 191 0.87 19.88 28.11
#